data_AF-A0A6G1JIZ2-F1
#
_entry.id   AF-A0A6G1JIZ2-F1
#
_cell.length_a   1.000
_cell.length_b   1.000
_cell.length_c   1.000
_cell.angle_alpha   90.00
_cell.angle_beta   90.00
_cell.angle_gamma   90.00
#
_symmetry.space_group_name_H-M   'P 1'
#
loop_
_entity.id
_entity.type
_entity.pdbx_description
1 polymer ?
#
loop_
_entity_poly.entity_id
_entity_poly.type
_entity_poly.pdbx_seq_one_letter_code
_entity_poly.pdbx_strand_id
1 'polypeptide(L)'
;PMGFAGQLKALERQHQDLIEIIDVLKSSLDSKDTKISELVARVDALERANQALNARRREAVAQLLNLRTRHQEAANAFVMRTSDIQEGDLEGVIVAWGTTINTVMNHQSMVLRRAAPPGAQPAYAPQPVAQVYYAYPTGYSATGWCVAHKAPYPCRSCG
;
A
#
# COMPACT_ATOMS: atom_id res chain seq x y z
N PRO A 1 13.62 63.18 48.01
CA PRO A 1 14.16 61.88 48.48
C PRO A 1 13.06 60.96 49.03
N MET A 2 12.78 59.84 48.35
CA MET A 2 11.86 58.83 48.88
C MET A 2 12.43 58.25 50.18
N GLY A 3 11.67 58.34 51.28
CA GLY A 3 12.08 57.76 52.56
C GLY A 3 12.22 56.24 52.49
N PHE A 4 12.96 55.65 53.42
CA PHE A 4 13.26 54.21 53.47
C PHE A 4 12.02 53.31 53.30
N ALA A 5 10.89 53.66 53.91
CA ALA A 5 9.62 52.94 53.77
C ALA A 5 9.05 52.97 52.33
N GLY A 6 9.27 54.05 51.58
CA GLY A 6 8.89 54.15 50.17
C GLY A 6 9.78 53.30 49.27
N GLN A 7 11.08 53.23 49.57
CA GLN A 7 12.01 52.33 48.87
C GLN A 7 11.66 50.86 49.13
N LEU A 8 11.29 50.50 50.36
CA LEU A 8 10.88 49.14 50.71
C LEU A 8 9.63 48.69 49.93
N LYS A 9 8.60 49.55 49.85
CA LYS A 9 7.37 49.26 49.07
C LYS A 9 7.64 49.18 47.57
N ALA A 10 8.55 49.99 47.04
CA ALA A 10 8.92 49.91 45.63
C ALA A 10 9.63 48.58 45.32
N LEU A 11 10.52 48.14 46.21
CA LEU A 11 11.21 46.86 46.10
C LEU A 11 10.24 45.67 46.22
N GLU A 12 9.26 45.75 47.12
CA GLU A 12 8.22 44.73 47.30
C GLU A 12 7.35 44.57 46.05
N ARG A 13 6.97 45.68 45.40
CA ARG A 13 6.26 45.65 44.11
C ARG A 13 7.10 45.03 43.01
N GLN A 14 8.36 45.43 42.88
CA GLN A 14 9.27 44.82 41.90
C GLN A 14 9.43 43.32 42.14
N HIS A 15 9.48 42.89 43.41
CA HIS A 15 9.56 41.48 43.75
C HIS A 15 8.28 40.72 43.36
N GLN A 16 7.11 41.32 43.56
CA GLN A 16 5.83 40.76 43.11
C GLN A 16 5.76 40.66 41.58
N ASP A 17 6.16 41.71 40.86
CA ASP A 17 6.19 41.71 39.38
C ASP A 17 7.14 40.62 38.85
N LEU A 18 8.31 40.45 39.48
CA LEU A 18 9.26 39.40 39.12
C LEU A 18 8.71 37.99 39.38
N ILE A 19 7.97 37.78 40.47
CA ILE A 19 7.30 36.51 40.75
C ILE A 19 6.27 36.19 39.66
N GLU A 20 5.44 37.17 39.29
CA GLU A 20 4.43 36.99 38.23
C GLU A 20 5.07 36.62 36.89
N ILE A 21 6.15 37.31 36.51
CA ILE A 21 6.91 37.01 35.29
C ILE A 21 7.48 35.59 35.35
N ILE A 22 8.04 35.19 36.49
CA ILE A 22 8.59 33.84 36.68
C ILE A 22 7.49 32.78 36.50
N ASP A 23 6.29 32.99 37.05
CA ASP A 23 5.20 32.02 36.94
C ASP A 23 4.64 31.92 35.51
N VAL A 24 4.56 33.04 34.79
CA VAL A 24 4.22 33.05 33.36
C VAL A 24 5.29 32.32 32.53
N LEU A 25 6.57 32.53 32.84
CA LEU A 25 7.67 31.84 32.14
C LEU A 25 7.67 30.34 32.44
N LYS A 26 7.40 29.92 33.68
CA LYS A 26 7.27 28.51 34.06
C LYS A 26 6.14 27.82 33.32
N SER A 27 4.94 28.41 33.35
CA SER A 27 3.79 27.84 32.63
C SER A 27 4.02 27.77 31.10
N SER A 28 4.70 28.77 30.54
CA SER A 28 5.13 28.74 29.14
C SER A 28 6.12 27.61 28.86
N LEU A 29 7.08 27.37 29.76
CA LEU A 29 8.04 26.27 29.66
C LEU A 29 7.35 24.91 29.69
N ASP A 30 6.46 24.68 30.67
CA ASP A 30 5.69 23.44 30.78
C ASP A 30 4.85 23.17 29.53
N SER A 31 4.25 24.23 28.96
CA SER A 31 3.49 24.12 27.70
C SER A 31 4.36 23.78 26.49
N LYS A 32 5.65 24.15 26.52
CA LYS A 32 6.60 23.81 25.45
C LYS A 32 7.12 22.40 25.64
N ASP A 33 7.41 21.98 26.86
CA ASP A 33 7.90 20.62 27.16
C ASP A 33 6.85 19.56 26.80
N THR A 34 5.58 19.83 27.08
CA THR A 34 4.47 18.96 26.64
C THR A 34 4.41 18.85 25.12
N LYS A 35 4.47 19.97 24.39
CA LYS A 35 4.52 19.98 22.91
C LYS A 35 5.75 19.26 22.36
N ILE A 36 6.91 19.41 22.98
CA ILE A 36 8.13 18.72 22.59
C ILE A 36 7.92 17.20 22.74
N SER A 37 7.37 16.74 23.86
CA SER A 37 7.11 15.31 24.06
C SER A 37 6.12 14.74 23.03
N GLU A 38 5.09 15.49 22.66
CA GLU A 38 4.12 15.11 21.63
C GLU A 38 4.78 15.01 20.25
N LEU A 39 5.61 16.01 19.90
CA LEU A 39 6.35 16.02 18.64
C LEU A 39 7.33 14.85 18.55
N VAL A 40 8.04 14.52 19.63
CA VAL A 40 8.94 13.36 19.69
C VAL A 40 8.16 12.07 19.45
N ALA A 41 7.04 11.86 20.16
CA ALA A 41 6.21 10.67 19.97
C ALA A 41 5.67 10.55 18.53
N ARG A 42 5.33 11.68 17.90
CA ARG A 42 4.90 11.72 16.50
C ARG A 42 6.03 11.38 15.54
N VAL A 43 7.23 11.89 15.77
CA VAL A 43 8.43 11.55 14.97
C VAL A 43 8.70 10.05 15.06
N ASP A 44 8.71 9.47 16.27
CA ASP A 44 8.92 8.03 16.47
C ASP A 44 7.86 7.16 15.75
N ALA A 45 6.61 7.61 15.72
CA ALA A 45 5.54 6.92 14.99
C ALA A 45 5.77 6.98 13.47
N LEU A 46 6.15 8.16 12.95
CA LEU A 46 6.44 8.35 11.53
C LEU A 46 7.68 7.58 11.09
N GLU A 47 8.72 7.52 11.92
CA GLU A 47 9.93 6.74 11.64
C GLU A 47 9.62 5.25 11.52
N ARG A 48 8.84 4.70 12.46
CA ARG A 48 8.38 3.30 12.40
C ARG A 48 7.55 3.03 11.13
N ALA A 49 6.65 3.94 10.77
CA ALA A 49 5.86 3.81 9.54
C ALA A 49 6.76 3.84 8.29
N ASN A 50 7.76 4.73 8.27
CA ASN A 50 8.72 4.85 7.16
C ASN A 50 9.57 3.58 7.03
N GLN A 51 10.05 3.01 8.13
CA GLN A 51 10.74 1.71 8.14
C GLN A 51 9.87 0.60 7.55
N ALA A 52 8.59 0.52 7.94
CA ALA A 52 7.66 -0.47 7.40
C ALA A 52 7.41 -0.29 5.89
N LEU A 53 7.24 0.95 5.42
CA LEU A 53 7.08 1.25 3.99
C LEU A 53 8.36 0.92 3.20
N ASN A 54 9.53 1.22 3.75
CA ASN A 54 10.81 0.87 3.12
C ASN A 54 10.99 -0.65 3.02
N ALA A 55 10.60 -1.41 4.04
CA ALA A 55 10.60 -2.87 3.99
C ALA A 55 9.68 -3.40 2.87
N ARG A 56 8.45 -2.89 2.78
CA ARG A 56 7.50 -3.24 1.70
C ARG A 56 8.04 -2.89 0.32
N ARG A 57 8.70 -1.74 0.17
CA ARG A 57 9.34 -1.34 -1.08
C ARG A 57 10.44 -2.32 -1.50
N ARG A 58 11.31 -2.71 -0.57
CA ARG A 58 12.37 -3.71 -0.85
C ARG A 58 11.78 -5.04 -1.28
N GLU A 59 10.71 -5.48 -0.60
CA GLU A 59 10.02 -6.71 -0.96
C GLU A 59 9.39 -6.63 -2.36
N ALA A 60 8.67 -5.55 -2.67
CA ALA A 60 8.07 -5.35 -4.00
C ALA A 60 9.13 -5.35 -5.11
N VAL A 61 10.27 -4.68 -4.89
CA VAL A 61 11.40 -4.70 -5.84
C VAL A 61 11.95 -6.12 -6.01
N ALA A 62 12.13 -6.88 -4.94
CA ALA A 62 12.59 -8.26 -5.01
C ALA A 62 11.60 -9.16 -5.78
N GLN A 63 10.29 -8.96 -5.57
CA GLN A 63 9.25 -9.68 -6.32
C GLN A 63 9.28 -9.35 -7.82
N LEU A 64 9.45 -8.08 -8.19
CA LEU A 64 9.58 -7.67 -9.60
C LEU A 64 10.84 -8.24 -10.27
N LEU A 65 11.97 -8.26 -9.56
CA LEU A 65 13.20 -8.89 -10.05
C LEU A 65 12.99 -10.40 -10.26
N ASN A 66 12.32 -11.08 -9.34
CA ASN A 66 11.99 -12.50 -9.48
C ASN A 66 11.07 -12.75 -10.69
N LEU A 67 10.01 -11.94 -10.87
CA LEU A 67 9.13 -12.04 -12.04
C LEU A 67 9.89 -11.87 -13.35
N ARG A 68 10.80 -10.89 -13.42
CA ARG A 68 11.64 -10.68 -14.60
C ARG A 68 12.44 -11.93 -14.94
N THR A 69 13.11 -12.53 -13.95
CA THR A 69 13.87 -13.77 -14.15
C THR A 69 12.97 -14.90 -14.64
N ARG A 70 11.80 -15.10 -14.03
CA ARG A 70 10.86 -16.14 -14.44
C ARG A 70 10.26 -15.93 -15.83
N HIS A 71 10.03 -14.68 -16.24
CA HIS A 71 9.61 -14.38 -17.61
C HIS A 71 10.73 -14.67 -18.62
N GLN A 72 11.98 -14.38 -18.25
CA GLN A 72 13.13 -14.74 -19.09
C GLN A 72 13.26 -16.27 -19.24
N GLU A 73 13.12 -17.03 -18.15
CA GLU A 73 13.11 -18.48 -18.18
C GLU A 73 11.98 -19.04 -19.05
N ALA A 74 10.77 -18.48 -18.93
CA ALA A 74 9.63 -18.86 -19.76
C ALA A 74 9.85 -18.54 -21.25
N ALA A 75 10.48 -17.42 -21.57
CA ALA A 75 10.85 -17.06 -22.94
C ALA A 75 11.90 -18.01 -23.52
N ASN A 76 12.94 -18.34 -22.74
CA ASN A 76 13.95 -19.32 -23.16
C ASN A 76 13.31 -20.70 -23.40
N ALA A 77 12.42 -21.14 -22.50
CA ALA A 77 11.69 -22.39 -22.64
C ALA A 77 10.76 -22.40 -23.87
N PHE A 78 10.15 -21.26 -24.22
CA PHE A 78 9.36 -21.11 -25.44
C PHE A 78 10.23 -21.39 -26.67
N VAL A 79 11.35 -20.68 -26.78
CA VAL A 79 12.27 -20.81 -27.93
C VAL A 79 12.72 -22.26 -28.11
N MET A 80 13.09 -22.92 -27.02
CA MET A 80 13.49 -24.34 -27.03
C MET A 80 12.35 -25.29 -27.41
N ARG A 81 11.10 -24.98 -27.08
CA ARG A 81 9.95 -25.82 -27.49
C ARG A 81 9.55 -25.59 -28.94
N THR A 82 9.76 -24.37 -29.43
CA THR A 82 9.40 -24.00 -30.80
C THR A 82 10.45 -24.39 -31.83
N SER A 83 11.69 -24.69 -31.41
CA SER A 83 12.77 -25.07 -32.35
C SER A 83 12.47 -26.34 -33.14
N ASP A 84 11.67 -27.24 -32.56
CA ASP A 84 11.40 -28.56 -33.13
C ASP A 84 10.04 -28.61 -33.86
N ILE A 85 9.31 -27.49 -33.90
CA ILE A 85 8.01 -27.40 -34.57
C ILE A 85 8.23 -27.23 -36.08
N GLN A 86 7.60 -28.09 -36.87
CA GLN A 86 7.73 -28.04 -38.32
C GLN A 86 7.02 -26.82 -38.92
N GLU A 87 7.56 -26.29 -40.02
CA GLU A 87 6.90 -25.24 -40.80
C GLU A 87 5.55 -25.75 -41.32
N GLY A 88 4.46 -25.15 -40.83
CA GLY A 88 3.08 -25.55 -41.17
C GLY A 88 2.32 -26.25 -40.04
N ASP A 89 2.99 -26.64 -38.95
CA ASP A 89 2.33 -27.17 -37.75
C ASP A 89 1.75 -26.03 -36.89
N LEU A 90 0.61 -25.50 -37.34
CA LEU A 90 -0.12 -24.44 -36.64
C LEU A 90 -0.58 -24.88 -35.24
N GLU A 91 -0.97 -26.16 -35.09
CA GLU A 91 -1.44 -26.70 -33.82
C GLU A 91 -0.33 -26.71 -32.78
N GLY A 92 0.86 -27.17 -33.16
CA GLY A 92 2.06 -27.13 -32.31
C GLY A 92 2.40 -25.70 -31.85
N VAL A 93 2.36 -24.73 -32.77
CA VAL A 93 2.62 -23.31 -32.43
C VAL A 93 1.59 -22.77 -31.45
N ILE A 94 0.30 -23.03 -31.67
CA ILE A 94 -0.78 -22.56 -30.80
C ILE A 94 -0.65 -23.18 -29.40
N VAL A 95 -0.36 -24.47 -29.30
CA VAL A 95 -0.17 -25.16 -28.01
C VAL A 95 1.06 -24.59 -27.28
N ALA A 96 2.19 -24.42 -27.97
CA ALA A 96 3.39 -23.84 -27.38
C ALA A 96 3.11 -22.43 -26.83
N TRP A 97 2.43 -21.58 -27.60
CA TRP A 97 2.02 -20.23 -27.19
C TRP A 97 1.02 -20.23 -26.02
N GLY A 98 0.03 -21.11 -26.02
CA GLY A 98 -0.94 -21.23 -24.93
C GLY A 98 -0.26 -21.63 -23.60
N THR A 99 0.69 -22.56 -23.65
CA THR A 99 1.43 -22.98 -22.45
C THR A 99 2.31 -21.86 -21.87
N THR A 100 2.92 -21.03 -22.71
CA THR A 100 3.76 -19.92 -22.24
C THR A 100 2.94 -18.81 -21.63
N ILE A 101 1.80 -18.45 -22.21
CA ILE A 101 0.86 -17.50 -21.61
C ILE A 101 0.40 -17.98 -20.24
N ASN A 102 -0.03 -19.24 -20.13
CA ASN A 102 -0.43 -19.79 -18.83
C ASN A 102 0.70 -19.74 -17.80
N THR A 103 1.94 -20.00 -18.22
CA THR A 103 3.12 -19.91 -17.35
C THR A 103 3.36 -18.49 -16.86
N VAL A 104 3.31 -17.51 -17.77
CA VAL A 104 3.42 -16.07 -17.46
C VAL A 104 2.31 -15.61 -16.51
N MET A 105 1.07 -15.99 -16.79
CA MET A 105 -0.11 -15.67 -15.95
C MET A 105 0.00 -16.30 -14.56
N ASN A 106 0.51 -17.53 -14.45
CA ASN A 106 0.77 -18.18 -13.18
C ASN A 106 1.86 -17.48 -12.36
N HIS A 107 2.91 -16.98 -13.01
CA HIS A 107 3.92 -16.18 -12.33
C HIS A 107 3.32 -14.88 -11.76
N GLN A 108 2.53 -14.18 -12.58
CA GLN A 108 1.88 -12.93 -12.19
C GLN A 108 0.85 -13.13 -11.06
N SER A 109 0.00 -14.15 -11.15
CA SER A 109 -1.01 -14.44 -10.12
C SER A 109 -0.38 -14.78 -8.76
N MET A 110 0.74 -15.49 -8.76
CA MET A 110 1.49 -15.80 -7.53
C MET A 110 2.08 -14.56 -6.87
N VAL A 111 2.57 -13.59 -7.66
CA VAL A 111 3.09 -12.34 -7.10
C VAL A 111 1.98 -11.42 -6.64
N LEU A 112 0.88 -11.31 -7.39
CA LEU A 112 -0.29 -10.55 -6.97
C LEU A 112 -0.89 -11.10 -5.66
N ARG A 113 -0.89 -12.43 -5.48
CA ARG A 113 -1.29 -13.06 -4.21
C ARG A 113 -0.40 -12.67 -3.02
N ARG A 114 0.89 -12.46 -3.25
CA ARG A 114 1.84 -12.04 -2.20
C ARG A 114 1.79 -10.53 -1.94
N ALA A 115 1.46 -9.74 -2.96
CA ALA A 115 1.29 -8.30 -2.85
C ALA A 115 -0.07 -7.89 -2.28
N ALA A 116 -1.06 -8.80 -2.28
CA ALA A 116 -2.39 -8.54 -1.74
C ALA A 116 -2.36 -8.37 -0.22
N PRO A 117 -3.03 -7.35 0.34
CA PRO A 117 -3.19 -7.23 1.78
C PRO A 117 -3.97 -8.43 2.33
N PRO A 118 -3.71 -8.85 3.59
CA PRO A 118 -4.44 -9.94 4.21
C PRO A 118 -5.95 -9.66 4.17
N GLY A 119 -6.69 -10.52 3.45
CA GLY A 119 -8.14 -10.39 3.23
C GLY A 119 -8.56 -10.03 1.80
N ALA A 120 -7.64 -9.61 0.93
CA ALA A 120 -7.95 -9.39 -0.49
C ALA A 120 -7.91 -10.72 -1.25
N GLN A 121 -9.06 -11.17 -1.77
CA GLN A 121 -9.10 -12.34 -2.65
C GLN A 121 -8.43 -12.02 -4.00
N PRO A 122 -7.61 -12.94 -4.54
CA PRO A 122 -6.99 -12.74 -5.85
C PRO A 122 -8.07 -12.72 -6.94
N ALA A 123 -8.07 -11.66 -7.76
CA ALA A 123 -9.00 -11.49 -8.88
C ALA A 123 -8.84 -12.54 -10.00
N TYR A 124 -7.76 -13.32 -9.97
CA TYR A 124 -7.49 -14.39 -10.94
C TYR A 124 -7.12 -15.67 -10.20
N ALA A 125 -8.10 -16.57 -10.04
CA ALA A 125 -7.82 -17.96 -9.76
C ALA A 125 -7.35 -18.65 -11.05
N PRO A 126 -6.39 -19.60 -11.00
CA PRO A 126 -6.05 -20.41 -12.16
C PRO A 126 -7.31 -21.16 -12.59
N GLN A 127 -7.80 -20.84 -13.79
CA GLN A 127 -8.98 -21.50 -14.35
C GLN A 127 -8.62 -22.95 -14.69
N PRO A 128 -9.29 -23.96 -14.11
CA PRO A 128 -9.25 -25.29 -14.68
C PRO A 128 -9.89 -25.26 -16.07
N VAL A 129 -9.32 -26.06 -16.97
CA VAL A 129 -9.74 -26.24 -18.36
C VAL A 129 -11.26 -26.28 -18.55
N ALA A 130 -11.73 -25.41 -19.45
CA ALA A 130 -13.01 -25.39 -20.13
C ALA A 130 -14.29 -25.57 -19.27
N GLN A 131 -14.83 -24.44 -18.79
CA GLN A 131 -16.28 -24.33 -18.62
C GLN A 131 -16.81 -23.07 -19.32
N VAL A 132 -17.93 -23.26 -20.00
CA VAL A 132 -18.67 -22.33 -20.86
C VAL A 132 -18.71 -20.92 -20.26
N TYR A 133 -18.05 -19.97 -20.92
CA TYR A 133 -18.00 -18.57 -20.52
C TYR A 133 -19.36 -17.90 -20.75
N TYR A 134 -19.98 -17.43 -19.67
CA TYR A 134 -20.98 -16.36 -19.76
C TYR A 134 -20.26 -15.02 -19.97
N ALA A 135 -20.83 -14.14 -20.79
CA ALA A 135 -20.25 -12.83 -21.12
C ALA A 135 -20.20 -11.85 -19.93
N TYR A 136 -20.78 -12.19 -18.77
CA TYR A 136 -20.90 -11.31 -17.63
C TYR A 136 -20.20 -11.87 -16.38
N PRO A 137 -19.64 -10.99 -15.51
CA PRO A 137 -19.01 -11.39 -14.26
C PRO A 137 -19.96 -12.12 -13.29
N THR A 138 -19.38 -12.88 -12.35
CA THR A 138 -20.12 -13.51 -11.25
C THR A 138 -20.92 -12.46 -10.48
N GLY A 139 -22.24 -12.66 -10.37
CA GLY A 139 -23.17 -11.69 -9.76
C GLY A 139 -24.12 -10.99 -10.75
N TYR A 140 -23.93 -11.22 -12.05
CA TYR A 140 -24.86 -10.83 -13.11
C TYR A 140 -25.62 -12.05 -13.65
N SER A 141 -26.86 -11.84 -14.08
CA SER A 141 -27.62 -12.82 -14.85
C SER A 141 -27.01 -13.02 -16.24
N ALA A 142 -27.40 -14.10 -16.91
CA ALA A 142 -27.05 -14.34 -18.32
C ALA A 142 -27.51 -13.21 -19.27
N THR A 143 -28.46 -12.38 -18.85
CA THR A 143 -28.96 -11.21 -19.60
C THR A 143 -28.26 -9.89 -19.23
N GLY A 144 -27.19 -9.92 -18.43
CA GLY A 144 -26.44 -8.73 -18.05
C GLY A 144 -27.10 -7.91 -16.94
N TRP A 145 -27.91 -8.53 -16.08
CA TRP A 145 -28.60 -7.87 -14.99
C TRP A 145 -27.93 -8.16 -13.64
N CYS A 146 -27.56 -7.12 -12.89
CA CYS A 146 -27.00 -7.28 -11.55
C CYS A 146 -28.07 -7.85 -10.60
N VAL A 147 -27.82 -9.03 -10.04
CA VAL A 147 -28.80 -9.71 -9.18
C VAL A 147 -29.00 -8.96 -7.86
N ALA A 148 -27.94 -8.31 -7.35
CA ALA A 148 -27.92 -7.57 -6.10
C ALA A 148 -28.62 -6.21 -6.18
N HIS A 149 -28.30 -5.41 -7.20
CA HIS A 149 -28.77 -4.02 -7.31
C HIS A 149 -29.92 -3.84 -8.30
N LYS A 150 -30.40 -4.93 -8.92
CA LYS A 150 -31.47 -4.92 -9.93
C LYS A 150 -31.26 -3.86 -11.02
N ALA A 151 -30.05 -3.81 -11.58
CA ALA A 151 -29.65 -2.82 -12.58
C ALA A 151 -28.90 -3.47 -13.75
N PRO A 152 -28.97 -2.92 -14.99
CA PRO A 152 -28.24 -3.44 -16.14
C PRO A 152 -26.73 -3.21 -16.03
N TYR A 153 -25.95 -4.03 -16.74
CA TYR A 153 -24.49 -3.92 -16.82
C TYR A 153 -24.05 -2.69 -17.64
N PRO A 154 -23.02 -1.93 -17.21
CA PRO A 154 -22.31 -2.05 -15.93
C PRO A 154 -23.10 -1.43 -14.78
N CYS A 155 -23.22 -2.17 -13.66
CA CYS A 155 -23.88 -1.64 -12.48
C CYS A 155 -22.94 -0.66 -11.77
N ARG A 156 -23.36 0.61 -11.69
CA ARG A 156 -22.59 1.67 -11.02
C ARG A 156 -22.20 1.38 -9.57
N SER A 157 -22.96 0.52 -8.89
CA SER A 157 -22.68 0.12 -7.50
C SER A 157 -21.67 -1.03 -7.39
N CYS A 158 -21.46 -1.81 -8.46
CA CYS A 158 -20.51 -2.92 -8.49
C CYS A 158 -19.18 -2.58 -9.19
N GLY A 159 -19.15 -1.53 -10.01
CA GLY A 159 -18.02 -1.18 -10.88
C GLY A 159 -18.31 -1.50 -12.33
#